data_AF-A0A938DIT1-F1
#
_entry.id   AF-A0A938DIT1-F1
#
_cell.length_a   1.000
_cell.length_b   1.000
_cell.length_c   1.000
_cell.angle_alpha   90.00
_cell.angle_beta   90.00
_cell.angle_gamma   90.00
#
_symmetry.space_group_name_H-M   'P 1'
#
loop_
_entity.id
_entity.type
_entity.pdbx_description
1 polymer ?
#
loop_
_entity_poly.entity_id
_entity_poly.type
_entity_poly.pdbx_seq_one_letter_code
_entity_poly.pdbx_strand_id
1 'polypeptide(L)' 'MTTPTFNPFDPAFRANPHPFYDALREQDPVHLAPGGLVVLTRYDDVASVLR' A
#
# COMPACT_ATOMS: atom_id res chain seq x y z
N MET A 1 -17.19 2.28 3.79
CA MET A 1 -15.96 2.80 3.16
C MET A 1 -15.25 1.59 2.57
N THR A 2 -14.90 1.64 1.29
CA THR A 2 -14.31 0.50 0.56
C THR A 2 -12.83 0.45 0.89
N THR A 3 -12.33 -0.65 1.45
CA THR A 3 -10.89 -0.81 1.73
C THR A 3 -10.10 -0.75 0.42
N PRO A 4 -9.06 0.09 0.31
CA PRO A 4 -8.20 0.12 -0.87
C PRO A 4 -7.56 -1.26 -1.09
N THR A 5 -7.61 -1.77 -2.33
CA THR A 5 -7.03 -3.08 -2.69
C THR A 5 -5.62 -2.90 -3.25
N PHE A 6 -4.62 -3.55 -2.65
CA PHE A 6 -3.25 -3.57 -3.17
C PHE A 6 -3.03 -4.80 -4.07
N ASN A 7 -2.84 -4.58 -5.38
CA ASN A 7 -2.43 -5.62 -6.34
C ASN A 7 -1.25 -5.13 -7.21
N PRO A 8 0.00 -5.51 -6.89
CA PRO A 8 1.16 -5.08 -7.64
C PRO A 8 1.27 -5.71 -9.04
N PHE A 9 0.47 -6.74 -9.33
CA PHE A 9 0.44 -7.40 -10.64
C PHE A 9 -0.60 -6.82 -11.59
N ASP A 10 -1.48 -5.94 -11.11
CA ASP A 10 -2.47 -5.26 -11.94
C ASP A 10 -1.78 -4.37 -12.99
N PRO A 11 -2.09 -4.48 -14.29
CA PRO A 11 -1.52 -3.62 -15.33
C PRO A 11 -1.72 -2.12 -15.07
N ALA A 12 -2.86 -1.71 -14.49
CA ALA A 12 -3.13 -0.32 -14.15
C ALA A 12 -2.23 0.16 -13.01
N PHE A 13 -2.01 -0.69 -12.00
CA PHE A 13 -1.07 -0.42 -10.93
C PHE A 13 0.36 -0.28 -11.47
N ARG A 14 0.78 -1.19 -12.36
CA ARG A 14 2.11 -1.16 -12.97
C ARG A 14 2.33 0.05 -13.87
N ALA A 15 1.28 0.53 -14.54
CA ALA A 15 1.34 1.71 -15.40
C ALA A 15 1.42 3.01 -14.59
N ASN A 16 0.69 3.11 -13.47
CA ASN A 16 0.70 4.28 -12.60
C ASN A 16 0.42 3.89 -11.13
N PRO A 17 1.45 3.58 -10.34
CA PRO A 17 1.27 3.06 -8.98
C PRO A 17 0.95 4.14 -7.94
N HIS A 18 1.32 5.41 -8.19
CA HIS A 18 1.22 6.47 -7.20
C HIS A 18 -0.20 6.72 -6.67
N PRO A 19 -1.27 6.78 -7.50
CA PRO A 19 -2.62 6.95 -7.01
C PRO A 19 -3.08 5.85 -6.04
N PHE A 20 -2.61 4.61 -6.23
CA PHE A 20 -2.91 3.50 -5.33
C PHE A 20 -2.21 3.66 -3.99
N TYR A 21 -0.93 4.07 -4.00
CA TYR A 21 -0.20 4.37 -2.78
C TYR A 21 -0.78 5.56 -2.02
N ASP A 22 -1.28 6.58 -2.72
CA ASP A 22 -1.90 7.74 -2.10
C ASP A 22 -3.20 7.33 -1.39
N ALA A 23 -4.06 6.56 -2.05
CA ALA A 23 -5.27 6.01 -1.43
C ALA A 23 -4.96 5.13 -0.20
N LEU A 24 -3.95 4.26 -0.29
CA LEU A 24 -3.50 3.46 0.85
C LEU A 24 -2.99 4.35 1.99
N ARG A 25 -2.15 5.34 1.72
CA ARG A 25 -1.58 6.21 2.76
C ARG A 25 -2.64 7.01 3.53
N GLU A 26 -3.70 7.42 2.84
CA GLU A 26 -4.82 8.16 3.40
C GLU A 26 -5.78 7.27 4.20
N GLN A 27 -6.10 6.08 3.68
CA GLN A 27 -7.23 5.29 4.18
C GLN A 27 -6.80 4.03 4.97
N ASP A 28 -5.68 3.41 4.59
CA ASP A 28 -5.17 2.16 5.16
C ASP A 28 -3.64 2.08 5.07
N PRO A 29 -2.92 2.91 5.85
CA PRO A 29 -1.47 3.12 5.67
C PRO A 29 -0.61 1.90 6.00
N VAL A 30 -1.16 0.96 6.77
CA VAL A 30 -0.59 -0.33 7.16
C VAL A 30 -1.54 -1.41 6.66
N HIS A 31 -1.44 -1.72 5.37
CA HIS A 31 -2.39 -2.57 4.68
C HIS A 31 -2.03 -4.05 4.82
N LEU A 32 -3.00 -4.87 5.22
CA LEU A 32 -2.87 -6.33 5.22
C LEU A 32 -3.33 -6.88 3.86
N ALA A 33 -2.37 -7.25 3.02
CA ALA A 33 -2.62 -7.85 1.72
C ALA A 33 -2.86 -9.37 1.83
N PRO A 34 -3.47 -9.99 0.80
CA PRO A 34 -3.67 -11.44 0.77
C PRO A 34 -2.36 -12.21 1.01
N GLY A 35 -2.45 -13.34 1.72
CA GLY A 35 -1.27 -14.14 2.08
C GLY A 35 -0.52 -13.64 3.32
N GLY A 36 -1.07 -12.67 4.06
CA GLY A 36 -0.48 -12.18 5.32
C GLY A 36 0.66 -11.19 5.13
N LEU A 37 0.83 -10.66 3.91
CA LEU A 37 1.82 -9.64 3.62
C LEU A 37 1.34 -8.29 4.19
N VAL A 38 2.21 -7.62 4.94
CA VAL A 38 1.97 -6.24 5.42
C VAL A 38 2.63 -5.25 4.49
N VAL A 39 1.87 -4.27 4.02
CA VAL A 39 2.33 -3.19 3.14
C VAL A 39 2.31 -1.88 3.90
N LEU A 40 3.50 -1.30 4.10
CA LEU A 40 3.69 0.00 4.76
C LEU A 40 3.84 1.10 3.70
N THR A 41 3.05 2.17 3.83
CA THR A 41 3.02 3.24 2.82
C THR A 41 3.47 4.61 3.31
N ARG A 42 3.51 4.83 4.63
CA ARG A 42 4.06 6.05 5.22
C ARG A 42 5.56 5.91 5.41
N TYR A 43 6.27 7.01 5.17
CA TYR A 43 7.72 7.04 5.31
C TYR A 43 8.16 6.67 6.73
N ASP A 44 7.50 7.22 7.75
CA ASP A 44 7.86 6.98 9.15
C ASP A 44 7.75 5.49 9.53
N ASP A 45 6.67 4.82 9.09
CA ASP A 45 6.47 3.39 9.32
C ASP A 45 7.58 2.56 8.67
N VAL A 46 7.86 2.81 7.38
CA VAL A 46 8.93 2.13 6.63
C VAL A 46 10.29 2.36 7.29
N ALA A 47 10.60 3.59 7.67
CA ALA A 47 11.88 3.94 8.28
C ALA A 47 12.04 3.31 9.67
N SER A 48 10.96 3.18 10.45
CA SER A 48 11.00 2.53 11.78
C SER A 48 11.30 1.04 11.72
N VAL A 49 10.89 0.36 10.65
CA VAL A 49 11.09 -1.09 10.48
C VAL A 49 12.45 -1.43 9.87
N LEU A 50 12.99 -0.56 9.02
CA LEU A 50 14.23 -0.82 8.28
C LEU A 50 15.52 -0.30 8.96
N ARG A 51 15.40 0.45 10.06
CA ARG A 51 16.53 0.94 10.85
C ARG A 51 16.87 0.00 11.99
#